data_AF-A0A7V5IFM8-F1
#
_entry.id   AF-A0A7V5IFM8-F1
#
_cell.length_a   1.000
_cell.length_b   1.000
_cell.length_c   1.000
_cell.angle_alpha   90.00
_cell.angle_beta   90.00
_cell.angle_gamma   90.00
#
_symmetry.space_group_name_H-M   'P 1'
#
loop_
_entity.id
_entity.type
_entity.pdbx_description
1 polymer ?
#
loop_
_entity_poly.entity_id
_entity_poly.type
_entity_poly.pdbx_seq_one_letter_code
_entity_poly.pdbx_strand_id
1 'polypeptide(L)' 'MGLHLIIDGYNVIRQSPELLRYEKEELEKGRAMLLKKLIAYQRVKPHAITVIFDGWR' A
#
# COMPACT_ATOMS: atom_id res chain seq x y z
N MET A 1 -14.04 8.47 18.24
CA MET A 1 -12.88 8.73 17.36
C MET A 1 -12.57 7.45 16.61
N GLY A 2 -12.61 7.47 15.29
CA GLY A 2 -12.30 6.28 14.48
C GLY A 2 -10.80 6.11 14.30
N LEU A 3 -10.32 4.88 14.17
CA LEU A 3 -8.93 4.59 13.82
C LEU A 3 -8.63 5.10 12.40
N HIS A 4 -7.56 5.88 12.24
CA HIS A 4 -7.02 6.35 10.96
C HIS A 4 -5.63 5.76 10.77
N LEU A 5 -5.44 4.99 9.70
CA LEU A 5 -4.16 4.40 9.33
C LEU A 5 -3.40 5.33 8.39
N ILE A 6 -2.16 5.67 8.76
CA ILE A 6 -1.22 6.41 7.92
C ILE A 6 -0.10 5.44 7.57
N ILE A 7 0.08 5.16 6.28
CA ILE A 7 0.93 4.07 5.78
C ILE A 7 2.02 4.62 4.88
N ASP A 8 3.28 4.24 5.16
CA ASP A 8 4.39 4.37 4.22
C ASP A 8 4.29 3.25 3.17
N GLY A 9 3.99 3.65 1.93
CA GLY A 9 3.68 2.72 0.85
C GLY A 9 4.86 1.84 0.46
N TYR A 10 6.06 2.41 0.33
CA TYR A 10 7.23 1.63 -0.10
C TYR A 10 7.78 0.75 1.00
N ASN A 11 7.67 1.18 2.25
CA ASN A 11 8.04 0.32 3.36
C ASN A 11 7.21 -0.97 3.35
N VAL A 12 5.90 -0.86 3.13
CA VAL A 12 5.00 -2.02 3.03
C VAL A 12 5.28 -2.86 1.79
N ILE A 13 5.48 -2.24 0.62
CA ILE A 13 5.76 -2.97 -0.63
C ILE A 13 7.06 -3.78 -0.49
N ARG A 14 8.12 -3.18 0.03
CA ARG A 14 9.45 -3.82 0.11
C ARG A 14 9.55 -4.89 1.20
N GLN A 15 8.70 -4.83 2.22
CA GLN A 15 8.63 -5.85 3.28
C GLN A 15 7.66 -7.00 2.98
N SER A 16 6.86 -6.89 1.91
CA SER A 16 5.95 -7.95 1.48
C SER A 16 6.53 -8.67 0.25
N PRO A 17 6.92 -9.95 0.33
CA PRO A 17 7.43 -10.70 -0.83
C PRO A 17 6.46 -10.68 -2.02
N GLU A 18 5.16 -10.69 -1.74
CA GLU A 18 4.10 -10.64 -2.75
C GLU A 18 3.97 -9.26 -3.42
N LEU A 19 4.17 -8.15 -2.69
CA LEU A 19 4.13 -6.82 -3.30
C LEU A 19 5.44 -6.47 -3.99
N LEU A 20 6.56 -6.87 -3.38
CA LEU A 20 7.90 -6.66 -3.91
C LEU A 20 8.08 -7.30 -5.30
N ARG A 21 7.47 -8.46 -5.58
CA ARG A 21 7.53 -9.05 -6.93
C ARG A 21 6.92 -8.13 -7.99
N TYR A 22 5.85 -7.39 -7.67
CA TYR A 22 5.21 -6.48 -8.62
C TYR A 22 6.03 -5.21 -8.81
N GLU A 23 6.61 -4.65 -7.73
CA GLU A 23 7.53 -3.49 -7.82
C GLU A 23 8.76 -3.82 -8.66
N LYS A 24 9.31 -5.04 -8.53
CA LYS A 24 10.46 -5.51 -9.32
C LYS A 24 10.16 -5.60 -10.82
N GLU A 25 8.90 -5.81 -11.21
CA GLU A 25 8.49 -5.71 -12.60
C GLU A 25 8.35 -4.26 -13.04
N GLU A 26 7.65 -3.46 -12.24
CA GLU A 26 7.39 -2.04 -12.50
C GLU A 26 6.94 -1.35 -11.20
N LEU A 27 7.49 -0.17 -10.89
CA LEU A 27 7.16 0.59 -9.68
C LEU A 27 5.64 0.80 -9.51
N GLU A 28 4.97 1.18 -10.60
CA GLU A 28 3.53 1.41 -10.63
C GLU A 28 2.71 0.15 -10.35
N LYS A 29 3.20 -1.04 -10.76
CA LYS A 29 2.52 -2.30 -10.43
C LYS A 29 2.56 -2.58 -8.94
N GLY A 30 3.69 -2.30 -8.28
CA GLY A 30 3.81 -2.36 -6.83
C GLY A 30 2.79 -1.47 -6.12
N ARG A 31 2.72 -0.19 -6.53
CA ARG A 31 1.76 0.80 -6.01
C ARG A 31 0.31 0.35 -6.22
N ALA A 32 -0.04 -0.07 -7.44
CA ALA A 32 -1.39 -0.52 -7.78
C ALA A 32 -1.82 -1.75 -6.97
N MET A 33 -0.90 -2.70 -6.75
CA MET A 33 -1.20 -3.90 -5.96
C MET A 33 -1.34 -3.61 -4.46
N LEU A 34 -0.55 -2.68 -3.91
CA LEU A 34 -0.74 -2.21 -2.54
C LEU A 34 -2.12 -1.57 -2.38
N LEU A 35 -2.50 -0.66 -3.28
CA LEU A 35 -3.82 0.00 -3.24
C LEU A 35 -4.98 -1.00 -3.33
N LYS A 36 -4.89 -2.01 -4.22
CA LYS A 36 -5.89 -3.08 -4.30
C LYS A 36 -6.07 -3.82 -2.97
N LYS A 37 -4.97 -4.14 -2.29
CA LYS A 37 -5.02 -4.81 -0.98
C LYS A 37 -5.63 -3.92 0.10
N LEU A 38 -5.29 -2.63 0.13
CA LEU A 38 -5.83 -1.70 1.11
C LEU A 38 -7.32 -1.42 0.91
N ILE A 39 -7.79 -1.36 -0.33
CA ILE A 39 -9.23 -1.27 -0.65
C ILE A 39 -9.95 -2.54 -0.17
N ALA A 40 -9.38 -3.72 -0.42
CA ALA A 40 -9.95 -4.98 0.07
C ALA A 40 -9.99 -5.04 1.60
N TYR A 41 -8.94 -4.58 2.27
CA TYR A 41 -8.90 -4.45 3.73
C TYR A 41 -9.96 -3.47 4.23
N GLN A 42 -10.11 -2.31 3.60
CA GLN A 42 -11.08 -1.28 4.00
C GLN A 42 -12.54 -1.79 3.93
N ARG A 43 -12.85 -2.70 3.02
CA ARG A 43 -14.17 -3.36 2.94
C ARG A 43 -14.47 -4.25 4.13
N VAL A 44 -13.45 -4.83 4.76
CA VAL A 44 -13.58 -5.68 5.96
C VAL A 44 -13.46 -4.85 7.23
N LYS A 45 -12.59 -3.84 7.24
CA LYS A 45 -12.34 -2.93 8.34
C LYS A 45 -12.42 -1.48 7.85
N PRO A 46 -13.53 -0.76 8.08
CA PRO A 46 -13.80 0.55 7.49
C PRO A 46 -13.04 1.68 8.19
N HIS A 47 -11.72 1.54 8.32
CA HIS A 47 -10.83 2.59 8.81
C HIS A 47 -10.53 3.58 7.69
N ALA A 48 -10.36 4.85 8.05
CA ALA A 48 -9.76 5.82 7.13
C ALA A 48 -8.30 5.42 6.89
N ILE A 49 -7.85 5.47 5.63
CA ILE A 49 -6.49 5.09 5.25
C ILE A 49 -5.91 6.18 4.37
N THR A 50 -4.73 6.67 4.75
CA THR A 50 -3.88 7.53 3.91
C THR A 50 -2.59 6.78 3.63
N VAL A 51 -2.27 6.61 2.35
CA VAL A 51 -1.01 6.00 1.91
C VAL A 51 -0.12 7.10 1.35
N ILE A 52 1.13 7.13 1.78
CA ILE A 52 2.14 8.04 1.28
C ILE A 52 3.14 7.25 0.43
N PHE A 53 3.30 7.68 -0.81
CA PHE A 53 4.42 7.29 -1.66
C PHE A 53 5.34 8.50 -1.76
N ASP A 54 6.58 8.40 -1.27
CA ASP A 54 7.54 9.49 -1.40
C ASP A 54 7.99 9.61 -2.87
N GLY A 55 8.13 10.85 -3.35
CA GLY A 55 8.51 11.13 -4.75
C GLY A 55 10.01 10.94 -5.03
N TRP A 56 10.74 10.18 -4.21
CA TRP A 56 12.20 10.20 -4.23
C TRP A 56 12.84 9.45 -5.40
N ARG A 57 12.12 8.68 -6.21
CA ARG A 57 12.59 8.17 -7.52
C ARG A 57 11.46 7.57 -8.33
#